data_AF-A0A0S7XPS9-F1
#
_entry.id   AF-A0A0S7XPS9-F1
#
_cell.length_a   1.000
_cell.length_b   1.000
_cell.length_c   1.000
_cell.angle_alpha   90.00
_cell.angle_beta   90.00
_cell.angle_gamma   90.00
#
_symmetry.space_group_name_H-M   'P 1'
#
loop_
_entity.id
_entity.type
_entity.pdbx_description
1 polymer ?
#
loop_
_entity_poly.entity_id
_entity_poly.type
_entity_poly.pdbx_seq_one_letter_code
_entity_poly.pdbx_strand_id
1 'polypeptide(L)'
;ARLDPVVERLAQLTDVSGGHLLVISPLGAEANGLTHALTPIVIYGRGVRPGLVASASTRRPGLVASSDVLPTVLSWLDVPPLCPSVGRPIAVKPMTGGTATRAAAGLGRRLAAVEKSRRSSHDPLIIGAIVLLIIGAVGLAMGERAPRALVLAGRWAQVGLLGIPLSVLIGGIPWGEGMLGLPGAFVIWLIWLCLIAPISRRPLWAIATATALVIIGDLALGAQLATQSVLGHSAFVGVRYYGLGNEYGGVLISCVVIAVCAGGFWGVSVSRRGSWGCLAIFLGAAIVCGQSYLGANLGIALSMAIAGAAACLRLARRRFDWRAALWALGAAVLVAAVLVAAERLGSRGAESHIGQTASLVEGEHRSAVWAVIARKAATNWRLVQNSIWTYLGVAALAVFAVGGFLYPRAVRSALESQPWLSPALAGIGAGSAAAFILNDSGVLSASLALAIGAATLAYVALGRQLSGAARRRAD
;
A
#
# COMPACT_ATOMS: atom_id res chain seq x y z
N ALA A 1 -31.13 -24.39 -5.40
CA ALA A 1 -32.26 -25.25 -5.81
C ALA A 1 -31.89 -26.75 -5.78
N ARG A 2 -30.98 -27.28 -6.62
CA ARG A 2 -30.66 -28.74 -6.58
C ARG A 2 -29.74 -29.19 -5.43
N LEU A 3 -28.94 -28.29 -4.85
CA LEU A 3 -28.01 -28.62 -3.75
C LEU A 3 -28.64 -28.50 -2.36
N ASP A 4 -29.66 -27.65 -2.19
CA ASP A 4 -30.25 -27.39 -0.86
C ASP A 4 -30.84 -28.66 -0.21
N PRO A 5 -31.59 -29.52 -0.94
CA PRO A 5 -32.08 -30.78 -0.38
C PRO A 5 -30.96 -31.77 -0.03
N VAL A 6 -29.84 -31.73 -0.76
CA VAL A 6 -28.67 -32.57 -0.47
C VAL A 6 -27.99 -32.11 0.81
N VAL A 7 -27.79 -30.80 0.97
CA VAL A 7 -27.21 -30.21 2.19
C VAL A 7 -28.11 -30.46 3.40
N GLU A 8 -29.42 -30.35 3.25
CA GLU A 8 -30.39 -30.67 4.31
C GLU A 8 -30.30 -32.13 4.75
N ARG A 9 -30.22 -33.07 3.80
CA ARG A 9 -30.07 -34.50 4.11
C ARG A 9 -28.73 -34.80 4.80
N LEU A 10 -27.65 -34.13 4.39
CA LEU A 10 -26.35 -34.25 5.06
C LEU A 10 -26.37 -33.66 6.48
N ALA A 11 -27.09 -32.55 6.69
CA ALA A 11 -27.25 -31.96 8.02
C ALA A 11 -27.99 -32.92 8.97
N GLN A 12 -29.08 -33.54 8.51
CA GLN A 12 -29.81 -34.56 9.28
C GLN A 12 -28.93 -35.75 9.67
N LEU A 13 -28.09 -36.25 8.75
CA LEU A 13 -27.12 -37.31 9.05
C LEU A 13 -26.05 -36.86 10.06
N THR A 14 -25.68 -35.59 10.03
CA THR A 14 -24.72 -34.99 10.96
C THR A 14 -25.29 -34.91 12.37
N ASP A 15 -26.58 -34.57 12.51
CA ASP A 15 -27.28 -34.55 13.80
C ASP A 15 -27.33 -35.94 14.44
N VAL A 16 -27.58 -36.98 13.65
CA VAL A 16 -27.63 -38.38 14.12
C VAL A 16 -26.24 -38.88 14.53
N SER A 17 -25.19 -38.54 13.76
CA SER A 17 -23.82 -38.99 14.02
C SER A 17 -23.09 -38.17 15.10
N GLY A 18 -23.60 -36.98 15.44
CA GLY A 18 -22.95 -36.06 16.39
C GLY A 18 -21.68 -35.41 15.85
N GLY A 19 -21.47 -35.41 14.52
CA GLY A 19 -20.26 -34.92 13.85
C GLY A 19 -20.31 -33.44 13.45
N HIS A 20 -19.44 -33.09 12.50
CA HIS A 20 -19.37 -31.77 11.86
C HIS A 20 -19.58 -31.89 10.34
N LEU A 21 -20.28 -30.92 9.76
CA LEU A 21 -20.49 -30.76 8.33
C LEU A 21 -19.88 -29.45 7.87
N LEU A 22 -18.96 -29.54 6.92
CA LEU A 22 -18.35 -28.41 6.24
C LEU A 22 -18.74 -28.43 4.76
N VAL A 23 -19.51 -27.44 4.33
CA VAL A 23 -19.88 -27.25 2.92
C VAL A 23 -19.03 -26.12 2.34
N ILE A 24 -18.22 -26.45 1.35
CA ILE A 24 -17.37 -25.52 0.61
C ILE A 24 -17.55 -25.74 -0.89
N SER A 25 -17.53 -24.66 -1.66
CA SER A 25 -17.37 -24.76 -3.12
C SER A 25 -15.90 -24.53 -3.47
N PRO A 26 -15.24 -25.44 -4.19
CA PRO A 26 -13.82 -25.29 -4.53
C PRO A 26 -13.58 -24.18 -5.57
N LEU A 27 -14.59 -23.86 -6.39
CA LEU A 27 -14.55 -22.83 -7.41
C LEU A 27 -15.81 -21.98 -7.33
N GLY A 28 -15.64 -20.67 -7.38
CA GLY A 28 -16.76 -19.74 -7.57
C GLY A 28 -17.19 -19.74 -9.02
N ALA A 29 -18.49 -19.94 -9.27
CA ALA A 29 -19.06 -19.70 -10.58
C ALA A 29 -18.84 -18.24 -11.02
N GLU A 30 -18.89 -17.99 -12.32
CA GLU A 30 -18.97 -16.62 -12.81
C GLU A 30 -20.21 -15.94 -12.24
N ALA A 31 -20.01 -14.85 -11.51
CA ALA A 31 -21.10 -14.07 -10.92
C ALA A 31 -20.74 -12.59 -10.97
N ASN A 32 -21.72 -11.75 -11.34
CA ASN A 32 -21.56 -10.29 -11.43
C ASN A 32 -20.42 -9.82 -12.37
N GLY A 33 -20.08 -10.60 -13.40
CA GLY A 33 -18.97 -10.31 -14.32
C GLY A 33 -17.58 -10.60 -13.75
N LEU A 34 -17.48 -11.34 -12.64
CA LEU A 34 -16.22 -11.79 -12.06
C LEU A 34 -16.01 -13.28 -12.36
N THR A 35 -14.89 -13.59 -13.01
CA THR A 35 -14.34 -14.95 -13.06
C THR A 35 -13.74 -15.29 -11.70
N HIS A 36 -14.21 -16.38 -11.07
CA HIS A 36 -13.88 -16.83 -9.71
C HIS A 36 -14.48 -15.96 -8.60
N ALA A 37 -15.81 -15.98 -8.45
CA ALA A 37 -16.48 -15.29 -7.36
C ALA A 37 -16.13 -15.87 -5.97
N LEU A 38 -16.38 -15.10 -4.91
CA LEU A 38 -16.34 -15.63 -3.54
C LEU A 38 -17.33 -16.79 -3.40
N THR A 39 -16.88 -17.88 -2.79
CA THR A 39 -17.68 -19.08 -2.58
C THR A 39 -18.31 -19.07 -1.19
N PRO A 40 -19.55 -19.56 -1.05
CA PRO A 40 -20.13 -19.76 0.28
C PRO A 40 -19.36 -20.83 1.04
N ILE A 41 -19.29 -20.66 2.36
CA ILE A 41 -18.86 -21.66 3.32
C ILE A 41 -19.95 -21.80 4.38
N VAL A 42 -20.34 -23.03 4.67
CA VAL A 42 -21.30 -23.34 5.73
C VAL A 42 -20.67 -24.37 6.66
N ILE A 43 -20.72 -24.09 7.96
CA ILE A 43 -20.27 -24.99 9.02
C ILE A 43 -21.50 -25.33 9.86
N TYR A 44 -21.74 -26.62 10.06
CA TYR A 44 -22.85 -27.15 10.85
C TYR A 44 -22.37 -28.31 11.72
N GLY A 45 -23.07 -28.61 12.81
CA GLY A 45 -22.79 -29.75 13.67
C GLY A 45 -22.60 -29.40 15.15
N ARG A 46 -22.17 -30.39 15.93
CA ARG A 46 -22.13 -30.32 17.39
C ARG A 46 -21.24 -29.17 17.89
N GLY A 47 -21.75 -28.33 18.78
CA GLY A 47 -21.00 -27.21 19.37
C GLY A 47 -20.85 -25.98 18.45
N VAL A 48 -21.32 -26.04 17.21
CA VAL A 48 -21.34 -24.89 16.29
C VAL A 48 -22.55 -24.02 16.62
N ARG A 49 -22.30 -22.83 17.17
CA ARG A 49 -23.38 -21.86 17.45
C ARG A 49 -23.78 -21.14 16.16
N PRO A 50 -25.05 -20.71 16.03
CA PRO A 50 -25.44 -19.80 14.95
C PRO A 50 -24.57 -18.54 14.96
N GLY A 51 -24.08 -18.16 13.78
CA GLY A 51 -23.30 -16.95 13.65
C GLY A 51 -22.58 -16.82 12.31
N LEU A 52 -21.61 -15.92 12.28
CA LEU A 52 -20.81 -15.63 11.09
C LEU A 52 -19.41 -16.24 11.25
N VAL A 53 -18.93 -16.94 10.22
CA VAL A 53 -17.56 -17.49 10.21
C VAL A 53 -16.53 -16.37 10.37
N ALA A 54 -15.46 -16.64 11.10
CA ALA A 54 -14.37 -15.69 11.31
C ALA A 54 -13.04 -16.44 11.40
N SER A 55 -11.97 -15.84 10.89
CA SER A 55 -10.63 -16.40 10.97
C SER A 55 -9.62 -15.34 11.36
N ALA A 56 -8.64 -15.71 12.18
CA ALA A 56 -7.50 -14.86 12.50
C ALA A 56 -6.61 -14.59 11.28
N SER A 57 -6.67 -15.42 10.24
CA SER A 57 -5.94 -15.23 8.96
C SER A 57 -6.49 -14.05 8.16
N THR A 58 -7.81 -13.86 8.14
CA THR A 58 -8.45 -12.76 7.40
C THR A 58 -8.71 -11.54 8.26
N ARG A 59 -8.91 -11.73 9.56
CA ARG A 59 -9.31 -10.71 10.55
C ARG A 59 -10.60 -9.98 10.18
N ARG A 60 -11.45 -10.65 9.39
CA ARG A 60 -12.71 -10.12 8.88
C ARG A 60 -13.82 -11.12 9.14
N PRO A 61 -14.75 -10.84 10.06
CA PRO A 61 -15.94 -11.64 10.21
C PRO A 61 -16.70 -11.73 8.87
N GLY A 62 -17.05 -12.94 8.47
CA GLY A 62 -17.71 -13.28 7.21
C GLY A 62 -16.78 -13.64 6.07
N LEU A 63 -15.46 -13.62 6.29
CA LEU A 63 -14.46 -14.00 5.30
C LEU A 63 -13.43 -14.93 5.93
N VAL A 64 -13.14 -16.05 5.26
CA VAL A 64 -12.12 -17.02 5.68
C VAL A 64 -11.23 -17.33 4.48
N ALA A 65 -9.98 -17.73 4.72
CA ALA A 65 -9.08 -18.15 3.66
C ALA A 65 -9.24 -19.65 3.40
N SER A 66 -8.96 -20.10 2.17
CA SER A 66 -8.94 -21.54 1.86
C SER A 66 -7.92 -22.31 2.70
N SER A 67 -6.82 -21.65 3.07
CA SER A 67 -5.80 -22.17 3.99
C SER A 67 -6.31 -22.48 5.39
N ASP A 68 -7.47 -21.95 5.78
CA ASP A 68 -8.05 -22.13 7.10
C ASP A 68 -8.84 -23.45 7.23
N VAL A 69 -9.17 -24.10 6.10
CA VAL A 69 -9.93 -25.35 6.08
C VAL A 69 -9.18 -26.49 6.77
N LEU A 70 -7.91 -26.71 6.39
CA LEU A 70 -7.08 -27.78 6.97
C LEU A 70 -6.93 -27.66 8.50
N PRO A 71 -6.49 -26.54 9.08
CA PRO A 71 -6.36 -26.42 10.53
C PRO A 71 -7.71 -26.51 11.26
N THR A 72 -8.82 -26.17 10.60
CA THR A 72 -10.16 -26.37 11.16
C THR A 72 -10.49 -27.86 11.28
N VAL A 73 -10.29 -28.65 10.22
CA VAL A 73 -10.54 -30.09 10.23
C VAL A 73 -9.66 -30.80 11.26
N LEU A 74 -8.36 -30.46 11.31
CA LEU A 74 -7.44 -31.02 12.31
C LEU A 74 -7.89 -30.71 13.74
N SER A 75 -8.39 -29.50 14.00
CA SER A 75 -8.91 -29.13 15.31
C SER A 75 -10.18 -29.89 15.70
N TRP A 76 -11.03 -30.28 14.75
CA TRP A 76 -12.21 -31.10 15.03
C TRP A 76 -11.86 -32.56 15.29
N LEU A 77 -10.75 -33.04 14.75
CA LEU A 77 -10.24 -34.40 14.94
C LEU A 77 -9.32 -34.52 16.16
N ASP A 78 -9.08 -33.44 16.91
CA ASP A 78 -8.08 -33.34 17.98
C ASP A 78 -6.67 -33.81 17.54
N VAL A 79 -6.33 -33.59 16.27
CA VAL A 79 -5.02 -33.93 15.70
C VAL A 79 -4.12 -32.68 15.75
N PRO A 80 -2.95 -32.74 16.40
CA PRO A 80 -2.02 -31.62 16.41
C PRO A 80 -1.50 -31.33 14.99
N PRO A 81 -1.25 -30.06 14.64
CA PRO A 81 -0.75 -29.71 13.32
C PRO A 81 0.63 -30.34 13.07
N LEU A 82 0.77 -31.10 11.98
CA LEU A 82 1.99 -31.82 11.61
C LEU A 82 3.18 -30.90 11.27
N CYS A 83 2.90 -29.65 10.90
CA CYS A 83 3.85 -28.58 10.57
C CYS A 83 3.19 -27.22 10.89
N PRO A 84 3.96 -26.11 11.00
CA PRO A 84 3.39 -24.77 11.10
C PRO A 84 2.43 -24.51 9.93
N SER A 85 1.12 -24.54 10.19
CA SER A 85 0.11 -24.32 9.17
C SER A 85 -0.03 -22.82 8.89
N VAL A 86 -0.06 -22.44 7.61
CA VAL A 86 -0.21 -21.03 7.21
C VAL A 86 -1.56 -20.44 7.66
N GLY A 87 -2.63 -21.25 7.65
CA GLY A 87 -3.97 -20.84 8.06
C GLY A 87 -4.24 -21.02 9.56
N ARG A 88 -5.44 -20.59 9.98
CA ARG A 88 -5.94 -20.65 11.36
C ARG A 88 -7.29 -21.33 11.41
N PRO A 89 -7.62 -22.08 12.49
CA PRO A 89 -8.93 -22.68 12.64
C PRO A 89 -10.05 -21.62 12.53
N ILE A 90 -11.11 -21.97 11.80
CA ILE A 90 -12.28 -21.12 11.61
C ILE A 90 -13.08 -21.09 12.93
N ALA A 91 -13.30 -19.90 13.44
CA ALA A 91 -14.18 -19.63 14.56
C ALA A 91 -15.54 -19.10 14.09
N VAL A 92 -16.50 -19.03 15.00
CA VAL A 92 -17.80 -18.40 14.74
C VAL A 92 -17.96 -17.18 15.63
N LYS A 93 -18.28 -16.03 15.02
CA LYS A 93 -18.76 -14.85 15.74
C LYS A 93 -20.26 -15.04 16.00
N PRO A 94 -20.71 -15.25 17.25
CA PRO A 94 -22.11 -15.57 17.53
C PRO A 94 -23.04 -14.44 17.09
N MET A 95 -24.11 -14.81 16.37
CA MET A 95 -25.20 -13.91 15.97
C MET A 95 -26.38 -14.75 15.46
N THR A 96 -27.58 -14.16 15.37
CA THR A 96 -28.75 -14.91 14.90
C THR A 96 -28.58 -15.32 13.43
N GLY A 97 -29.06 -16.51 13.04
CA GLY A 97 -28.84 -17.06 11.69
C GLY A 97 -29.28 -16.10 10.57
N GLY A 98 -30.46 -15.51 10.69
CA GLY A 98 -30.96 -14.54 9.70
C GLY A 98 -30.15 -13.23 9.62
N THR A 99 -29.48 -12.81 10.70
CA THR A 99 -28.56 -11.65 10.66
C THR A 99 -27.21 -12.05 10.07
N ALA A 100 -26.70 -13.24 10.39
CA ALA A 100 -25.47 -13.79 9.80
C ALA A 100 -25.57 -13.87 8.26
N THR A 101 -26.66 -14.43 7.74
CA THR A 101 -26.87 -14.56 6.29
C THR A 101 -26.93 -13.20 5.60
N ARG A 102 -27.65 -12.22 6.17
CA ARG A 102 -27.71 -10.86 5.63
C ARG A 102 -26.34 -10.16 5.68
N ALA A 103 -25.59 -10.32 6.77
CA ALA A 103 -24.25 -9.76 6.91
C ALA A 103 -23.26 -10.38 5.90
N ALA A 104 -23.28 -11.70 5.74
CA ALA A 104 -22.45 -12.41 4.76
C ALA A 104 -22.79 -12.00 3.32
N ALA A 105 -24.07 -11.93 2.97
CA ALA A 105 -24.52 -11.50 1.65
C ALA A 105 -24.15 -10.02 1.38
N GLY A 106 -24.30 -9.14 2.37
CA GLY A 106 -23.90 -7.74 2.28
C GLY A 106 -22.38 -7.58 2.08
N LEU A 107 -21.58 -8.33 2.83
CA LEU A 107 -20.12 -8.36 2.67
C LEU A 107 -19.73 -8.86 1.28
N GLY A 108 -20.34 -9.97 0.81
CA GLY A 108 -20.11 -10.52 -0.52
C GLY A 108 -20.40 -9.51 -1.64
N ARG A 109 -21.54 -8.80 -1.56
CA ARG A 109 -21.88 -7.73 -2.52
C ARG A 109 -20.86 -6.59 -2.50
N ARG A 110 -20.45 -6.14 -1.31
CA ARG A 110 -19.46 -5.05 -1.16
C ARG A 110 -18.11 -5.45 -1.75
N LEU A 111 -17.60 -6.64 -1.42
CA LEU A 111 -16.33 -7.13 -1.95
C LEU A 111 -16.39 -7.31 -3.47
N ALA A 112 -17.49 -7.83 -4.01
CA ALA A 112 -17.69 -7.94 -5.46
C ALA A 112 -17.73 -6.57 -6.16
N ALA A 113 -18.38 -5.57 -5.56
CA ALA A 113 -18.42 -4.20 -6.09
C ALA A 113 -17.01 -3.57 -6.12
N VAL A 114 -16.25 -3.71 -5.04
CA VAL A 114 -14.83 -3.27 -4.97
C VAL A 114 -14.00 -3.99 -6.04
N GLU A 115 -14.12 -5.31 -6.16
CA GLU A 115 -13.37 -6.11 -7.12
C GLU A 115 -13.68 -5.70 -8.57
N LYS A 116 -14.96 -5.52 -8.90
CA LYS A 116 -15.41 -5.06 -10.21
C LYS A 116 -14.88 -3.66 -10.52
N SER A 117 -15.01 -2.74 -9.57
CA SER A 117 -14.47 -1.39 -9.71
C SER A 117 -12.96 -1.45 -9.95
N ARG A 118 -12.22 -2.19 -9.12
CA ARG A 118 -10.76 -2.33 -9.29
C ARG A 118 -10.39 -2.88 -10.66
N ARG A 119 -10.95 -4.01 -11.09
CA ARG A 119 -10.61 -4.63 -12.39
C ARG A 119 -10.86 -3.69 -13.57
N SER A 120 -11.95 -2.93 -13.54
CA SER A 120 -12.28 -1.97 -14.60
C SER A 120 -11.43 -0.69 -14.55
N SER A 121 -10.84 -0.36 -13.39
CA SER A 121 -10.31 0.96 -13.10
C SER A 121 -8.81 0.99 -12.92
N HIS A 122 -8.21 -0.14 -12.53
CA HIS A 122 -6.81 -0.26 -12.18
C HIS A 122 -5.89 0.18 -13.33
N ASP A 123 -6.00 -0.46 -14.49
CA ASP A 123 -5.12 -0.15 -15.62
C ASP A 123 -5.33 1.27 -16.17
N PRO A 124 -6.57 1.75 -16.39
CA PRO A 124 -6.81 3.14 -16.79
C PRO A 124 -6.22 4.17 -15.82
N LEU A 125 -6.27 3.90 -14.51
CA LEU A 125 -5.69 4.78 -13.49
C LEU A 125 -4.17 4.86 -13.63
N ILE A 126 -3.50 3.73 -13.82
CA ILE A 126 -2.04 3.68 -13.97
C ILE A 126 -1.60 4.29 -15.31
N ILE A 127 -2.34 4.03 -16.40
CA ILE A 127 -2.11 4.67 -17.70
C ILE A 127 -2.26 6.18 -17.57
N GLY A 128 -3.31 6.66 -16.90
CA GLY A 128 -3.50 8.08 -16.62
C GLY A 128 -2.32 8.68 -15.86
N ALA A 129 -1.83 8.01 -14.82
CA ALA A 129 -0.64 8.44 -14.08
C ALA A 129 0.62 8.50 -14.98
N ILE A 130 0.83 7.51 -15.86
CA ILE A 130 1.92 7.51 -16.84
C ILE A 130 1.81 8.72 -17.79
N VAL A 131 0.62 8.97 -18.34
CA VAL A 131 0.38 10.12 -19.24
C VAL A 131 0.68 11.44 -18.52
N LEU A 132 0.25 11.61 -17.27
CA LEU A 132 0.54 12.81 -16.48
C LEU A 132 2.05 12.98 -16.24
N LEU A 133 2.80 11.90 -15.98
CA LEU A 133 4.27 11.95 -15.90
C LEU A 133 4.90 12.38 -17.23
N ILE A 134 4.43 11.82 -18.34
CA ILE A 134 4.94 12.13 -19.68
C ILE A 134 4.70 13.60 -20.02
N ILE A 135 3.52 14.16 -19.72
CA ILE A 135 3.25 15.59 -19.95
C ILE A 135 4.25 16.46 -19.17
N GLY A 136 4.59 16.07 -17.93
CA GLY A 136 5.64 16.72 -17.15
C GLY A 136 7.03 16.58 -17.77
N ALA A 137 7.38 15.37 -18.22
CA ALA A 137 8.66 15.06 -18.85
C ALA A 137 8.86 15.85 -20.16
N VAL A 138 7.82 15.94 -21.01
CA VAL A 138 7.86 16.71 -22.27
C VAL A 138 8.05 18.19 -21.98
N GLY A 139 7.32 18.75 -21.01
CA GLY A 139 7.52 20.14 -20.58
C GLY A 139 8.96 20.40 -20.12
N LEU A 140 9.54 19.47 -19.35
CA LEU A 140 10.94 19.57 -18.91
C LEU A 140 11.93 19.46 -20.08
N ALA A 141 11.72 18.50 -20.97
CA ALA A 141 12.59 18.21 -22.12
C ALA A 141 12.63 19.37 -23.12
N MET A 142 11.49 20.04 -23.33
CA MET A 142 11.42 21.24 -24.19
C MET A 142 12.11 22.46 -23.58
N GLY A 143 12.33 22.46 -22.26
CA GLY A 143 13.12 23.50 -21.61
C GLY A 143 12.52 24.89 -21.80
N GLU A 144 13.37 25.85 -22.10
CA GLU A 144 12.98 27.23 -22.42
C GLU A 144 12.18 27.37 -23.73
N ARG A 145 12.19 26.36 -24.60
CA ARG A 145 11.39 26.35 -25.84
C ARG A 145 9.93 25.95 -25.59
N ALA A 146 9.62 25.45 -24.40
CA ALA A 146 8.26 25.00 -24.07
C ALA A 146 7.29 26.19 -24.05
N PRO A 147 6.14 26.10 -24.76
CA PRO A 147 5.12 27.13 -24.67
C PRO A 147 4.59 27.21 -23.22
N ARG A 148 4.28 28.43 -22.77
CA ARG A 148 3.82 28.69 -21.38
C ARG A 148 2.63 27.78 -20.98
N ALA A 149 1.72 27.52 -21.92
CA ALA A 149 0.58 26.64 -21.71
C ALA A 149 1.00 25.20 -21.38
N LEU A 150 2.02 24.65 -22.09
CA LEU A 150 2.54 23.30 -21.83
C LEU A 150 3.24 23.21 -20.47
N VAL A 151 4.04 24.21 -20.11
CA VAL A 151 4.72 24.22 -18.80
C VAL A 151 3.69 24.29 -17.65
N LEU A 152 2.63 25.10 -17.83
CA LEU A 152 1.54 25.19 -16.86
C LEU A 152 0.74 23.88 -16.79
N ALA A 153 0.40 23.29 -17.95
CA ALA A 153 -0.26 22.00 -18.03
C ALA A 153 0.56 20.88 -17.38
N GLY A 154 1.86 20.79 -17.67
CA GLY A 154 2.77 19.83 -17.04
C GLY A 154 2.87 20.01 -15.53
N ARG A 155 2.89 21.26 -15.06
CA ARG A 155 2.93 21.56 -13.62
C ARG A 155 1.63 21.12 -12.93
N TRP A 156 0.46 21.44 -13.48
CA TRP A 156 -0.82 21.00 -12.93
C TRP A 156 -1.05 19.49 -13.07
N ALA A 157 -0.55 18.87 -14.13
CA ALA A 157 -0.55 17.42 -14.29
C ALA A 157 0.17 16.72 -13.14
N GLN A 158 1.30 17.26 -12.66
CA GLN A 158 2.02 16.68 -11.51
C GLN A 158 1.25 16.84 -10.19
N VAL A 159 0.55 17.97 -10.00
CA VAL A 159 -0.36 18.13 -8.85
C VAL A 159 -1.47 17.09 -8.92
N GLY A 160 -2.04 16.90 -10.11
CA GLY A 160 -3.05 15.88 -10.37
C GLY A 160 -2.53 14.49 -10.02
N LEU A 161 -1.35 14.12 -10.49
CA LEU A 161 -0.74 12.83 -10.18
C LEU A 161 -0.59 12.60 -8.67
N LEU A 162 -0.09 13.58 -7.92
CA LEU A 162 0.00 13.49 -6.46
C LEU A 162 -1.38 13.37 -5.78
N GLY A 163 -2.43 13.96 -6.38
CA GLY A 163 -3.79 13.90 -5.86
C GLY A 163 -4.49 12.56 -6.09
N ILE A 164 -4.08 11.77 -7.10
CA ILE A 164 -4.74 10.51 -7.47
C ILE A 164 -4.88 9.54 -6.28
N PRO A 165 -3.81 9.21 -5.51
CA PRO A 165 -3.93 8.24 -4.44
C PRO A 165 -4.92 8.66 -3.35
N LEU A 166 -4.93 9.95 -2.97
CA LEU A 166 -5.86 10.47 -1.97
C LEU A 166 -7.31 10.42 -2.49
N SER A 167 -7.53 10.83 -3.74
CA SER A 167 -8.85 10.79 -4.36
C SER A 167 -9.43 9.38 -4.42
N VAL A 168 -8.62 8.40 -4.80
CA VAL A 168 -9.05 6.99 -4.87
C VAL A 168 -9.25 6.40 -3.47
N LEU A 169 -8.46 6.81 -2.48
CA LEU A 169 -8.61 6.39 -1.09
C LEU A 169 -9.93 6.91 -0.50
N ILE A 170 -10.25 8.20 -0.68
CA ILE A 170 -11.52 8.79 -0.24
C ILE A 170 -12.70 8.22 -1.04
N GLY A 171 -12.50 7.89 -2.31
CA GLY A 171 -13.50 7.16 -3.11
C GLY A 171 -13.85 5.77 -2.56
N GLY A 172 -13.01 5.22 -1.68
CA GLY A 172 -13.27 4.00 -0.91
C GLY A 172 -14.29 4.16 0.24
N ILE A 173 -14.73 5.38 0.55
CA ILE A 173 -15.79 5.61 1.53
C ILE A 173 -17.10 4.98 0.99
N PRO A 174 -17.84 4.19 1.78
CA PRO A 174 -19.18 3.74 1.41
C PRO A 174 -20.17 4.91 1.49
N TRP A 175 -20.88 5.20 0.39
CA TRP A 175 -21.92 6.22 0.32
C TRP A 175 -23.27 5.53 0.07
N GLY A 176 -24.02 5.29 1.15
CA GLY A 176 -25.27 4.52 1.09
C GLY A 176 -25.02 3.06 0.72
N GLU A 177 -25.83 2.51 -0.19
CA GLU A 177 -25.67 1.13 -0.70
C GLU A 177 -24.54 0.99 -1.75
N GLY A 178 -23.93 2.11 -2.17
CA GLY A 178 -22.90 2.15 -3.20
C GLY A 178 -21.55 2.66 -2.67
N MET A 179 -20.54 2.53 -3.52
CA MET A 179 -19.27 3.24 -3.38
C MET A 179 -19.24 4.33 -4.44
N LEU A 180 -18.66 5.49 -4.11
CA LEU A 180 -18.47 6.58 -5.08
C LEU A 180 -17.68 6.14 -6.33
N GLY A 181 -16.87 5.08 -6.19
CA GLY A 181 -16.09 4.49 -7.25
C GLY A 181 -15.10 5.49 -7.87
N LEU A 182 -14.66 5.20 -9.09
CA LEU A 182 -13.84 6.13 -9.86
C LEU A 182 -14.51 7.48 -10.13
N PRO A 183 -15.81 7.59 -10.47
CA PRO A 183 -16.42 8.88 -10.77
C PRO A 183 -16.36 9.86 -9.59
N GLY A 184 -16.67 9.40 -8.37
CA GLY A 184 -16.54 10.27 -7.19
C GLY A 184 -15.09 10.57 -6.84
N ALA A 185 -14.17 9.60 -7.01
CA ALA A 185 -12.74 9.87 -6.88
C ALA A 185 -12.26 10.95 -7.89
N PHE A 186 -12.76 10.92 -9.12
CA PHE A 186 -12.47 11.91 -10.15
C PHE A 186 -13.04 13.29 -9.80
N VAL A 187 -14.26 13.37 -9.27
CA VAL A 187 -14.83 14.64 -8.77
C VAL A 187 -14.00 15.21 -7.63
N ILE A 188 -13.62 14.37 -6.65
CA ILE A 188 -12.73 14.77 -5.54
C ILE A 188 -11.39 15.27 -6.10
N TRP A 189 -10.82 14.55 -7.06
CA TRP A 189 -9.58 14.93 -7.74
C TRP A 189 -9.67 16.30 -8.42
N LEU A 190 -10.76 16.57 -9.14
CA LEU A 190 -11.03 17.87 -9.74
C LEU A 190 -11.20 18.97 -8.69
N ILE A 191 -11.86 18.70 -7.57
CA ILE A 191 -12.00 19.65 -6.45
C ILE A 191 -10.62 20.04 -5.90
N TRP A 192 -9.72 19.07 -5.67
CA TRP A 192 -8.36 19.36 -5.23
C TRP A 192 -7.59 20.21 -6.24
N LEU A 193 -7.71 19.89 -7.54
CA LEU A 193 -7.04 20.61 -8.62
C LEU A 193 -7.55 22.04 -8.80
N CYS A 194 -8.85 22.25 -8.76
CA CYS A 194 -9.48 23.53 -9.08
C CYS A 194 -9.58 24.47 -7.88
N LEU A 195 -9.74 23.94 -6.67
CA LEU A 195 -10.00 24.77 -5.48
C LEU A 195 -8.80 24.84 -4.55
N ILE A 196 -8.18 23.71 -4.21
CA ILE A 196 -7.22 23.69 -3.10
C ILE A 196 -5.79 23.95 -3.59
N ALA A 197 -5.43 23.38 -4.73
CA ALA A 197 -4.07 23.49 -5.25
C ALA A 197 -3.68 24.88 -5.79
N PRO A 198 -4.60 25.73 -6.31
CA PRO A 198 -4.31 27.14 -6.65
C PRO A 198 -4.28 28.07 -5.43
N ILE A 199 -5.09 27.78 -4.41
CA ILE A 199 -5.18 28.57 -3.18
C ILE A 199 -4.01 28.27 -2.25
N SER A 200 -3.58 27.01 -2.19
CA SER A 200 -2.41 26.61 -1.42
C SER A 200 -1.14 27.21 -2.02
N ARG A 201 -0.40 27.98 -1.22
CA ARG A 201 0.97 28.39 -1.58
C ARG A 201 1.93 27.19 -1.72
N ARG A 202 1.52 25.99 -1.28
CA ARG A 202 2.35 24.78 -1.19
C ARG A 202 1.54 23.51 -1.51
N PRO A 203 1.05 23.34 -2.75
CA PRO A 203 0.12 22.26 -3.08
C PRO A 203 0.72 20.86 -2.88
N LEU A 204 2.01 20.67 -3.22
CA LEU A 204 2.67 19.36 -3.04
C LEU A 204 2.73 18.93 -1.57
N TRP A 205 3.09 19.85 -0.68
CA TRP A 205 3.16 19.56 0.76
C TRP A 205 1.77 19.28 1.33
N ALA A 206 0.77 20.09 0.96
CA ALA A 206 -0.59 19.91 1.43
C ALA A 206 -1.17 18.54 1.00
N ILE A 207 -1.04 18.19 -0.28
CA ILE A 207 -1.53 16.91 -0.80
C ILE A 207 -0.77 15.73 -0.19
N ALA A 208 0.57 15.79 -0.13
CA ALA A 208 1.37 14.72 0.46
C ALA A 208 1.05 14.52 1.96
N THR A 209 0.91 15.60 2.71
CA THR A 209 0.57 15.54 4.14
C THR A 209 -0.84 14.99 4.34
N ALA A 210 -1.83 15.49 3.58
CA ALA A 210 -3.20 14.97 3.63
C ALA A 210 -3.24 13.48 3.29
N THR A 211 -2.55 13.05 2.23
CA THR A 211 -2.46 11.64 1.83
C THR A 211 -1.85 10.78 2.93
N ALA A 212 -0.72 11.21 3.51
CA ALA A 212 -0.07 10.48 4.58
C ALA A 212 -0.95 10.36 5.83
N LEU A 213 -1.59 11.46 6.26
CA LEU A 213 -2.46 11.48 7.43
C LEU A 213 -3.71 10.64 7.23
N VAL A 214 -4.34 10.68 6.06
CA VAL A 214 -5.53 9.85 5.77
C VAL A 214 -5.17 8.37 5.72
N ILE A 215 -4.02 7.99 5.14
CA ILE A 215 -3.56 6.59 5.16
C ILE A 215 -3.27 6.14 6.61
N ILE A 216 -2.51 6.92 7.38
CA ILE A 216 -2.17 6.57 8.77
C ILE A 216 -3.43 6.50 9.64
N GLY A 217 -4.36 7.46 9.48
CA GLY A 217 -5.64 7.48 10.16
C GLY A 217 -6.51 6.29 9.79
N ASP A 218 -6.57 5.92 8.51
CA ASP A 218 -7.30 4.73 8.05
C ASP A 218 -6.70 3.45 8.67
N LEU A 219 -5.37 3.31 8.72
CA LEU A 219 -4.72 2.18 9.39
C LEU A 219 -5.09 2.10 10.88
N ALA A 220 -5.13 3.24 11.58
CA ALA A 220 -5.57 3.30 12.98
C ALA A 220 -7.04 2.89 13.17
N LEU A 221 -7.88 3.13 12.17
CA LEU A 221 -9.31 2.77 12.14
C LEU A 221 -9.59 1.37 11.53
N GLY A 222 -8.55 0.58 11.26
CA GLY A 222 -8.68 -0.80 10.76
C GLY A 222 -8.58 -0.97 9.23
N ALA A 223 -8.00 0.01 8.53
CA ALA A 223 -7.69 0.00 7.09
C ALA A 223 -8.92 -0.17 6.18
N GLN A 224 -10.06 0.41 6.55
CA GLN A 224 -11.31 0.21 5.80
C GLN A 224 -11.24 0.87 4.41
N LEU A 225 -10.69 2.08 4.30
CA LEU A 225 -10.63 2.82 3.05
C LEU A 225 -9.60 2.19 2.10
N ALA A 226 -8.38 1.94 2.59
CA ALA A 226 -7.30 1.38 1.79
C ALA A 226 -7.72 0.05 1.17
N THR A 227 -8.41 -0.80 1.93
CA THR A 227 -8.82 -2.14 1.47
C THR A 227 -10.02 -2.14 0.52
N GLN A 228 -10.75 -1.03 0.42
CA GLN A 228 -11.92 -0.90 -0.45
C GLN A 228 -11.67 -0.01 -1.67
N SER A 229 -10.56 0.70 -1.68
CA SER A 229 -10.18 1.54 -2.82
C SER A 229 -9.65 0.74 -4.01
N VAL A 230 -9.59 1.36 -5.19
CA VAL A 230 -9.05 0.74 -6.41
C VAL A 230 -7.57 0.38 -6.28
N LEU A 231 -6.78 1.15 -5.52
CA LEU A 231 -5.37 0.83 -5.23
C LEU A 231 -5.21 -0.16 -4.06
N GLY A 232 -6.31 -0.65 -3.49
CA GLY A 232 -6.33 -1.62 -2.40
C GLY A 232 -6.05 -3.05 -2.84
N HIS A 233 -5.74 -3.91 -1.88
CA HIS A 233 -5.52 -5.33 -2.13
C HIS A 233 -6.84 -6.10 -2.36
N SER A 234 -6.80 -7.12 -3.21
CA SER A 234 -7.98 -7.96 -3.50
C SER A 234 -8.16 -9.09 -2.47
N ALA A 235 -9.36 -9.16 -1.89
CA ALA A 235 -9.77 -10.31 -1.08
C ALA A 235 -9.99 -11.59 -1.90
N PHE A 236 -10.22 -11.48 -3.22
CA PHE A 236 -10.45 -12.61 -4.12
C PHE A 236 -9.14 -13.33 -4.45
N VAL A 237 -8.06 -12.58 -4.66
CA VAL A 237 -6.73 -13.15 -4.93
C VAL A 237 -6.10 -13.73 -3.66
N GLY A 238 -6.51 -13.25 -2.48
CA GLY A 238 -6.09 -13.82 -1.19
C GLY A 238 -4.65 -13.53 -0.79
N VAL A 239 -3.97 -12.58 -1.46
CA VAL A 239 -2.58 -12.17 -1.13
C VAL A 239 -2.52 -11.43 0.21
N ARG A 240 -3.53 -10.61 0.51
CA ARG A 240 -3.66 -9.91 1.80
C ARG A 240 -5.14 -9.61 2.06
N TYR A 241 -5.55 -9.76 3.32
CA TYR A 241 -6.93 -9.50 3.75
C TYR A 241 -7.05 -8.27 4.65
N TYR A 242 -5.97 -7.74 5.22
CA TYR A 242 -6.01 -6.58 6.12
C TYR A 242 -4.68 -5.83 6.09
N GLY A 243 -4.68 -4.63 6.68
CA GLY A 243 -3.49 -3.80 6.82
C GLY A 243 -3.13 -3.03 5.53
N LEU A 244 -1.85 -2.69 5.40
CA LEU A 244 -1.31 -1.82 4.36
C LEU A 244 -0.88 -2.64 3.14
N GLY A 245 -1.56 -2.41 2.00
CA GLY A 245 -1.15 -2.92 0.69
C GLY A 245 0.19 -2.32 0.21
N ASN A 246 0.83 -2.99 -0.74
CA ASN A 246 2.14 -2.56 -1.25
C ASN A 246 2.02 -1.27 -2.08
N GLU A 247 0.88 -1.06 -2.72
CA GLU A 247 0.54 0.11 -3.52
C GLU A 247 0.53 1.37 -2.64
N TYR A 248 -0.35 1.41 -1.63
CA TYR A 248 -0.38 2.50 -0.66
C TYR A 248 0.88 2.57 0.20
N GLY A 249 1.59 1.46 0.40
CA GLY A 249 2.89 1.49 1.06
C GLY A 249 3.92 2.34 0.31
N GLY A 250 3.99 2.20 -1.02
CA GLY A 250 4.82 3.06 -1.87
C GLY A 250 4.39 4.53 -1.83
N VAL A 251 3.08 4.78 -1.88
CA VAL A 251 2.51 6.13 -1.76
C VAL A 251 2.88 6.77 -0.41
N LEU A 252 2.69 6.03 0.68
CA LEU A 252 2.93 6.50 2.03
C LEU A 252 4.40 6.85 2.25
N ILE A 253 5.35 6.03 1.75
CA ILE A 253 6.79 6.32 1.78
C ILE A 253 7.06 7.72 1.19
N SER A 254 6.62 7.98 -0.03
CA SER A 254 6.88 9.26 -0.68
C SER A 254 6.14 10.43 -0.02
N CYS A 255 4.88 10.24 0.37
CA CYS A 255 4.08 11.28 1.00
C CYS A 255 4.62 11.70 2.37
N VAL A 256 5.04 10.75 3.22
CA VAL A 256 5.66 11.06 4.53
C VAL A 256 7.00 11.77 4.31
N VAL A 257 7.83 11.29 3.39
CA VAL A 257 9.13 11.93 3.07
C VAL A 257 8.93 13.37 2.59
N ILE A 258 7.98 13.62 1.69
CA ILE A 258 7.65 14.97 1.21
C ILE A 258 7.09 15.83 2.35
N ALA A 259 6.15 15.30 3.14
CA ALA A 259 5.53 16.03 4.25
C ALA A 259 6.58 16.49 5.28
N VAL A 260 7.50 15.61 5.66
CA VAL A 260 8.58 15.90 6.61
C VAL A 260 9.62 16.86 6.02
N CYS A 261 10.13 16.58 4.81
CA CYS A 261 11.18 17.40 4.21
C CYS A 261 10.67 18.80 3.85
N ALA A 262 9.52 18.89 3.17
CA ALA A 262 8.94 20.17 2.75
C ALA A 262 8.31 20.91 3.94
N GLY A 263 7.83 20.21 4.98
CA GLY A 263 7.31 20.83 6.21
C GLY A 263 8.40 21.39 7.11
N GLY A 264 9.52 20.67 7.27
CA GLY A 264 10.65 21.07 8.12
C GLY A 264 11.40 22.31 7.62
N PHE A 265 11.29 22.65 6.33
CA PHE A 265 12.05 23.74 5.72
C PHE A 265 11.47 25.14 5.95
N TRP A 266 10.32 25.27 6.60
CA TRP A 266 9.57 26.55 6.63
C TRP A 266 9.28 27.09 8.04
N GLY A 267 10.17 26.85 9.01
CA GLY A 267 10.11 27.51 10.33
C GLY A 267 11.04 26.94 11.40
N VAL A 268 11.53 25.71 11.22
CA VAL A 268 12.54 25.12 12.09
C VAL A 268 13.82 25.07 11.28
N SER A 269 14.81 25.94 11.59
CA SER A 269 16.16 25.63 11.15
C SER A 269 16.42 24.21 11.64
N VAL A 270 16.64 23.25 10.74
CA VAL A 270 16.88 21.86 11.14
C VAL A 270 18.27 21.83 11.74
N SER A 271 18.35 22.32 12.97
CA SER A 271 19.46 22.10 13.88
C SER A 271 19.61 20.59 14.04
N ARG A 272 20.72 20.17 14.64
CA ARG A 272 20.94 18.76 14.99
C ARG A 272 19.79 18.16 15.82
N ARG A 273 18.99 18.98 16.52
CA ARG A 273 17.77 18.55 17.24
C ARG A 273 16.56 18.34 16.33
N GLY A 274 16.40 19.16 15.28
CA GLY A 274 15.31 19.01 14.30
C GLY A 274 15.41 17.72 13.47
N SER A 275 16.64 17.22 13.22
CA SER A 275 16.84 15.94 12.53
C SER A 275 16.36 14.74 13.35
N TRP A 276 16.46 14.80 14.69
CA TRP A 276 15.93 13.75 15.57
C TRP A 276 14.41 13.72 15.57
N GLY A 277 13.75 14.89 15.52
CA GLY A 277 12.29 14.97 15.36
C GLY A 277 11.82 14.37 14.04
N CYS A 278 12.53 14.67 12.94
CA CYS A 278 12.24 14.04 11.64
C CYS A 278 12.40 12.51 11.69
N LEU A 279 13.49 12.04 12.28
CA LEU A 279 13.74 10.60 12.44
C LEU A 279 12.65 9.94 13.29
N ALA A 280 12.20 10.56 14.38
CA ALA A 280 11.12 10.05 15.20
C ALA A 280 9.80 9.92 14.42
N ILE A 281 9.47 10.89 13.55
CA ILE A 281 8.29 10.80 12.67
C ILE A 281 8.43 9.61 11.70
N PHE A 282 9.60 9.43 11.08
CA PHE A 282 9.82 8.30 10.18
C PHE A 282 9.75 6.95 10.89
N LEU A 283 10.33 6.84 12.09
CA LEU A 283 10.26 5.63 12.90
C LEU A 283 8.82 5.35 13.37
N GLY A 284 8.09 6.38 13.78
CA GLY A 284 6.66 6.26 14.13
C GLY A 284 5.82 5.78 12.94
N ALA A 285 6.03 6.37 11.76
CA ALA A 285 5.37 5.93 10.53
C ALA A 285 5.74 4.49 10.16
N ALA A 286 7.02 4.11 10.29
CA ALA A 286 7.49 2.75 10.05
C ALA A 286 6.84 1.74 11.02
N ILE A 287 6.73 2.08 12.31
CA ILE A 287 6.05 1.24 13.31
C ILE A 287 4.58 1.06 12.92
N VAL A 288 3.86 2.13 12.57
CA VAL A 288 2.46 2.04 12.10
C VAL A 288 2.32 1.12 10.89
N CYS A 289 3.25 1.18 9.93
CA CYS A 289 3.24 0.31 8.75
C CYS A 289 3.46 -1.17 9.10
N GLY A 290 4.35 -1.45 10.07
CA GLY A 290 4.79 -2.81 10.38
C GLY A 290 3.92 -3.52 11.42
N GLN A 291 3.33 -2.76 12.34
CA GLN A 291 2.66 -3.31 13.51
C GLN A 291 1.50 -4.23 13.13
N SER A 292 1.45 -5.40 13.77
CA SER A 292 0.57 -6.51 13.36
C SER A 292 -0.90 -6.12 13.34
N TYR A 293 -1.40 -5.29 14.26
CA TYR A 293 -2.80 -4.86 14.28
C TYR A 293 -3.12 -3.63 13.42
N LEU A 294 -2.09 -2.96 12.88
CA LEU A 294 -2.21 -1.80 11.99
C LEU A 294 -1.87 -2.21 10.55
N GLY A 295 -0.72 -1.78 10.03
CA GLY A 295 -0.32 -2.00 8.65
C GLY A 295 0.10 -3.44 8.35
N ALA A 296 0.60 -4.21 9.32
CA ALA A 296 1.04 -5.60 9.11
C ALA A 296 1.91 -5.81 7.85
N ASN A 297 2.78 -4.84 7.56
CA ASN A 297 3.63 -4.84 6.38
C ASN A 297 5.07 -4.50 6.76
N LEU A 298 5.81 -5.54 7.16
CA LEU A 298 7.22 -5.43 7.57
C LEU A 298 8.09 -4.85 6.44
N GLY A 299 7.89 -5.28 5.19
CA GLY A 299 8.70 -4.79 4.07
C GLY A 299 8.57 -3.27 3.90
N ILE A 300 7.35 -2.74 3.97
CA ILE A 300 7.12 -1.28 3.90
C ILE A 300 7.62 -0.55 5.16
N ALA A 301 7.49 -1.14 6.35
CA ALA A 301 8.05 -0.57 7.57
C ALA A 301 9.57 -0.36 7.48
N LEU A 302 10.29 -1.38 7.03
CA LEU A 302 11.74 -1.32 6.83
C LEU A 302 12.10 -0.31 5.73
N SER A 303 11.36 -0.30 4.62
CA SER A 303 11.55 0.69 3.56
C SER A 303 11.32 2.13 4.03
N MET A 304 10.31 2.37 4.87
CA MET A 304 10.05 3.69 5.47
C MET A 304 11.20 4.12 6.40
N ALA A 305 11.75 3.20 7.19
CA ALA A 305 12.90 3.48 8.05
C ALA A 305 14.14 3.86 7.23
N ILE A 306 14.43 3.11 6.16
CA ILE A 306 15.53 3.40 5.23
C ILE A 306 15.33 4.74 4.51
N ALA A 307 14.10 5.02 4.04
CA ALA A 307 13.75 6.30 3.43
C ALA A 307 13.99 7.47 4.39
N GLY A 308 13.54 7.32 5.63
CA GLY A 308 13.70 8.32 6.68
C GLY A 308 15.15 8.56 7.05
N ALA A 309 15.96 7.51 7.20
CA ALA A 309 17.38 7.61 7.47
C ALA A 309 18.13 8.35 6.34
N ALA A 310 17.86 7.98 5.08
CA ALA A 310 18.43 8.64 3.91
C ALA A 310 18.04 10.12 3.81
N ALA A 311 16.76 10.45 4.05
CA ALA A 311 16.29 11.84 4.09
C ALA A 311 16.95 12.63 5.23
N CYS A 312 17.03 12.07 6.44
CA CYS A 312 17.63 12.73 7.60
C CYS A 312 19.14 12.98 7.43
N LEU A 313 19.88 12.02 6.85
CA LEU A 313 21.30 12.19 6.55
C LEU A 313 21.52 13.34 5.56
N ARG A 314 20.67 13.41 4.53
CA ARG A 314 20.75 14.47 3.53
C ARG A 314 20.33 15.84 4.08
N LEU A 315 19.34 15.89 4.98
CA LEU A 315 18.96 17.08 5.75
C LEU A 315 20.12 17.56 6.64
N ALA A 316 20.84 16.63 7.28
CA ALA A 316 22.05 16.90 8.05
C ALA A 316 23.28 17.27 7.20
N ARG A 317 23.10 17.45 5.88
CA ARG A 317 24.16 17.76 4.89
C ARG A 317 25.33 16.76 4.89
N ARG A 318 25.09 15.52 5.32
CA ARG A 318 26.07 14.43 5.23
C ARG A 318 26.04 13.83 3.83
N ARG A 319 27.20 13.34 3.37
CA ARG A 319 27.31 12.62 2.10
C ARG A 319 26.84 11.18 2.27
N PHE A 320 26.38 10.57 1.19
CA PHE A 320 26.14 9.13 1.13
C PHE A 320 27.49 8.42 1.05
N ASP A 321 27.97 7.93 2.18
CA ASP A 321 29.10 7.01 2.28
C ASP A 321 28.63 5.63 2.77
N TRP A 322 29.54 4.66 2.92
CA TRP A 322 29.19 3.35 3.48
C TRP A 322 28.61 3.45 4.90
N ARG A 323 28.94 4.51 5.65
CA ARG A 323 28.37 4.78 6.98
C ARG A 323 26.90 5.18 6.88
N ALA A 324 26.51 5.94 5.85
CA ALA A 324 25.10 6.23 5.56
C ALA A 324 24.29 4.94 5.33
N ALA A 325 24.86 3.97 4.62
CA ALA A 325 24.23 2.66 4.45
C ALA A 325 24.09 1.92 5.78
N LEU A 326 25.10 1.97 6.66
CA LEU A 326 25.00 1.40 8.00
C LEU A 326 23.95 2.09 8.88
N TRP A 327 23.81 3.42 8.80
CA TRP A 327 22.76 4.13 9.53
C TRP A 327 21.36 3.73 9.05
N ALA A 328 21.16 3.61 7.74
CA ALA A 328 19.90 3.14 7.18
C ALA A 328 19.59 1.69 7.59
N LEU A 329 20.60 0.82 7.56
CA LEU A 329 20.49 -0.56 8.03
C LEU A 329 20.18 -0.60 9.53
N GLY A 330 20.86 0.18 10.35
CA GLY A 330 20.63 0.28 11.78
C GLY A 330 19.21 0.75 12.12
N ALA A 331 18.69 1.73 11.38
CA ALA A 331 17.30 2.17 11.52
C ALA A 331 16.29 1.06 11.17
N ALA A 332 16.55 0.31 10.09
CA ALA A 332 15.71 -0.83 9.71
C ALA A 332 15.75 -1.94 10.76
N VAL A 333 16.94 -2.29 11.25
CA VAL A 333 17.13 -3.28 12.32
C VAL A 333 16.42 -2.85 13.61
N LEU A 334 16.52 -1.58 13.99
CA LEU A 334 15.81 -1.04 15.15
C LEU A 334 14.29 -1.20 15.01
N VAL A 335 13.72 -0.84 13.86
CA VAL A 335 12.28 -1.02 13.61
C VAL A 335 11.89 -2.49 13.66
N ALA A 336 12.68 -3.39 13.04
CA ALA A 336 12.44 -4.83 13.12
C ALA A 336 12.44 -5.32 14.57
N ALA A 337 13.45 -4.94 15.36
CA ALA A 337 13.58 -5.33 16.75
C ALA A 337 12.39 -4.82 17.60
N VAL A 338 11.98 -3.56 17.42
CA VAL A 338 10.82 -2.98 18.12
C VAL A 338 9.53 -3.73 17.77
N LEU A 339 9.32 -4.05 16.49
CA LEU A 339 8.13 -4.80 16.04
C LEU A 339 8.10 -6.22 16.62
N VAL A 340 9.22 -6.92 16.60
CA VAL A 340 9.36 -8.25 17.21
C VAL A 340 9.12 -8.21 18.72
N ALA A 341 9.70 -7.23 19.42
CA ALA A 341 9.52 -7.06 20.86
C ALA A 341 8.07 -6.74 21.22
N ALA A 342 7.43 -5.81 20.49
CA ALA A 342 6.03 -5.46 20.70
C ALA A 342 5.10 -6.66 20.52
N GLU A 343 5.43 -7.56 19.59
CA GLU A 343 4.63 -8.74 19.34
C GLU A 343 4.83 -9.83 20.40
N ARG A 344 6.07 -10.05 20.86
CA ARG A 344 6.36 -10.97 21.97
C ARG A 344 5.69 -10.53 23.27
N LEU A 345 5.62 -9.23 23.53
CA LEU A 345 4.95 -8.67 24.72
C LEU A 345 3.40 -8.68 24.59
N GLY A 346 2.88 -8.55 23.36
CA GLY A 346 1.44 -8.46 23.11
C GLY A 346 0.71 -9.80 22.91
N SER A 347 1.43 -10.87 22.56
CA SER A 347 0.81 -12.15 22.17
C SER A 347 0.62 -13.12 23.35
N ARG A 348 -0.63 -13.26 23.82
CA ARG A 348 -1.08 -14.38 24.66
C ARG A 348 -1.26 -15.68 23.86
N GLY A 349 -0.21 -16.15 23.18
CA GLY A 349 -0.16 -17.55 22.69
C GLY A 349 -0.55 -17.83 21.23
N ALA A 350 -0.48 -16.86 20.31
CA ALA A 350 -0.58 -17.15 18.88
C ALA A 350 0.71 -16.70 18.18
N GLU A 351 1.55 -17.66 17.76
CA GLU A 351 2.79 -17.39 17.01
C GLU A 351 2.51 -16.50 15.80
N SER A 352 3.17 -15.36 15.70
CA SER A 352 2.97 -14.46 14.56
C SER A 352 3.80 -14.87 13.34
N HIS A 353 3.41 -14.38 12.16
CA HIS A 353 4.20 -14.56 10.93
C HIS A 353 5.63 -13.99 11.03
N ILE A 354 5.84 -12.94 11.82
CA ILE A 354 7.18 -12.36 12.04
C ILE A 354 7.98 -13.25 13.00
N GLY A 355 7.36 -13.76 14.06
CA GLY A 355 7.94 -14.74 14.98
C GLY A 355 8.29 -16.06 14.30
N GLN A 356 7.46 -16.53 13.36
CA GLN A 356 7.73 -17.71 12.54
C GLN A 356 8.88 -17.48 11.55
N THR A 357 9.00 -16.28 10.98
CA THR A 357 10.16 -15.95 10.13
C THR A 357 11.44 -15.90 10.96
N ALA A 358 11.37 -15.40 12.19
CA ALA A 358 12.50 -15.41 13.12
C ALA A 358 12.87 -16.84 13.54
N SER A 359 11.90 -17.71 13.82
CA SER A 359 12.18 -19.12 14.17
C SER A 359 12.71 -19.95 13.00
N LEU A 360 12.31 -19.63 11.76
CA LEU A 360 12.90 -20.21 10.53
C LEU A 360 14.37 -19.83 10.34
N VAL A 361 14.78 -18.65 10.82
CA VAL A 361 16.19 -18.20 10.78
C VAL A 361 17.00 -18.82 11.92
N GLU A 362 16.36 -19.12 13.06
CA GLU A 362 16.99 -19.76 14.22
C GLU A 362 17.23 -21.28 14.05
N GLY A 363 16.54 -21.97 13.13
CA GLY A 363 16.73 -23.41 12.84
C GLY A 363 17.75 -23.74 11.73
N GLU A 364 18.15 -25.02 11.60
CA GLU A 364 19.10 -25.52 10.56
C GLU A 364 18.56 -25.51 9.10
N HIS A 365 17.52 -24.74 8.81
CA HIS A 365 16.82 -24.79 7.52
C HIS A 365 17.33 -23.71 6.55
N ARG A 366 18.65 -23.70 6.29
CA ARG A 366 19.27 -22.77 5.30
C ARG A 366 18.58 -22.84 3.92
N SER A 367 18.09 -24.03 3.55
CA SER A 367 17.31 -24.27 2.34
C SER A 367 15.95 -23.53 2.34
N ALA A 368 15.29 -23.39 3.49
CA ALA A 368 14.00 -22.71 3.60
C ALA A 368 14.13 -21.19 3.41
N VAL A 369 15.20 -20.58 3.96
CA VAL A 369 15.49 -19.15 3.75
C VAL A 369 15.74 -18.88 2.25
N TRP A 370 16.54 -19.71 1.60
CA TRP A 370 16.80 -19.57 0.17
C TRP A 370 15.53 -19.76 -0.67
N ALA A 371 14.68 -20.72 -0.33
CA ALA A 371 13.40 -20.92 -1.01
C ALA A 371 12.47 -19.70 -0.90
N VAL A 372 12.44 -19.04 0.26
CA VAL A 372 11.67 -17.79 0.43
C VAL A 372 12.23 -16.67 -0.43
N ILE A 373 13.55 -16.46 -0.43
CA ILE A 373 14.22 -15.44 -1.24
C ILE A 373 13.97 -15.70 -2.73
N ALA A 374 14.19 -16.92 -3.20
CA ALA A 374 13.98 -17.32 -4.58
C ALA A 374 12.53 -17.12 -5.02
N ARG A 375 11.55 -17.48 -4.18
CA ARG A 375 10.12 -17.25 -4.44
C ARG A 375 9.81 -15.76 -4.57
N LYS A 376 10.31 -14.91 -3.65
CA LYS A 376 10.10 -13.46 -3.69
C LYS A 376 10.72 -12.84 -4.95
N ALA A 377 11.96 -13.22 -5.27
CA ALA A 377 12.65 -12.76 -6.46
C ALA A 377 11.91 -13.17 -7.74
N ALA A 378 11.42 -14.41 -7.83
CA ALA A 378 10.64 -14.89 -8.96
C ALA A 378 9.32 -14.12 -9.14
N THR A 379 8.60 -13.83 -8.04
CA THR A 379 7.37 -13.01 -8.10
C THR A 379 7.68 -11.59 -8.57
N ASN A 380 8.69 -10.94 -8.01
CA ASN A 380 9.11 -9.61 -8.45
C ASN A 380 9.52 -9.61 -9.93
N TRP A 381 10.28 -10.61 -10.38
CA TRP A 381 10.71 -10.72 -11.78
C TRP A 381 9.52 -10.87 -12.74
N ARG A 382 8.55 -11.72 -12.42
CA ARG A 382 7.31 -11.85 -13.21
C ARG A 382 6.54 -10.53 -13.31
N LEU A 383 6.47 -9.78 -12.20
CA LEU A 383 5.84 -8.47 -12.18
C LEU A 383 6.63 -7.44 -12.98
N VAL A 384 7.96 -7.45 -12.94
CA VAL A 384 8.80 -6.62 -13.81
C VAL A 384 8.47 -6.87 -15.27
N GLN A 385 8.35 -8.13 -15.69
CA GLN A 385 8.14 -8.48 -17.10
C GLN A 385 6.73 -8.15 -17.60
N ASN A 386 5.70 -8.41 -16.81
CA ASN A 386 4.32 -8.51 -17.33
C ASN A 386 3.34 -7.52 -16.67
N SER A 387 3.83 -6.55 -15.90
CA SER A 387 2.94 -5.65 -15.16
C SER A 387 3.00 -4.21 -15.63
N ILE A 388 1.83 -3.56 -15.61
CA ILE A 388 1.70 -2.14 -15.92
C ILE A 388 2.49 -1.24 -14.96
N TRP A 389 2.74 -1.74 -13.75
CA TRP A 389 3.57 -1.08 -12.74
C TRP A 389 5.02 -0.87 -13.21
N THR A 390 5.56 -1.73 -14.07
CA THR A 390 6.88 -1.54 -14.66
C THR A 390 6.92 -0.31 -15.55
N TYR A 391 5.90 -0.13 -16.40
CA TYR A 391 5.81 1.05 -17.26
C TYR A 391 5.69 2.35 -16.44
N LEU A 392 4.96 2.33 -15.33
CA LEU A 392 4.92 3.46 -14.40
C LEU A 392 6.31 3.77 -13.81
N GLY A 393 7.03 2.75 -13.35
CA GLY A 393 8.40 2.90 -12.83
C GLY A 393 9.37 3.43 -13.89
N VAL A 394 9.31 2.90 -15.12
CA VAL A 394 10.11 3.36 -16.25
C VAL A 394 9.78 4.81 -16.60
N ALA A 395 8.50 5.19 -16.64
CA ALA A 395 8.09 6.57 -16.88
C ALA A 395 8.63 7.53 -15.79
N ALA A 396 8.60 7.11 -14.53
CA ALA A 396 9.18 7.89 -13.44
C ALA A 396 10.72 8.03 -13.57
N LEU A 397 11.42 6.94 -13.89
CA LEU A 397 12.86 6.97 -14.16
C LEU A 397 13.20 7.83 -15.38
N ALA A 398 12.36 7.83 -16.42
CA ALA A 398 12.52 8.68 -17.59
C ALA A 398 12.43 10.17 -17.22
N VAL A 399 11.52 10.57 -16.33
CA VAL A 399 11.47 11.96 -15.82
C VAL A 399 12.77 12.33 -15.12
N PHE A 400 13.31 11.45 -14.27
CA PHE A 400 14.61 11.68 -13.63
C PHE A 400 15.75 11.77 -14.64
N ALA A 401 15.78 10.90 -15.64
CA ALA A 401 16.79 10.89 -16.69
C ALA A 401 16.72 12.15 -17.57
N VAL A 402 15.52 12.54 -18.02
CA VAL A 402 15.29 13.78 -18.78
C VAL A 402 15.73 14.99 -17.97
N GLY A 403 15.34 15.07 -16.70
CA GLY A 403 15.74 16.18 -15.83
C GLY A 403 17.25 16.22 -15.56
N GLY A 404 17.88 15.07 -15.36
CA GLY A 404 19.30 14.94 -15.04
C GLY A 404 20.23 15.16 -16.24
N PHE A 405 19.90 14.57 -17.39
CA PHE A 405 20.77 14.56 -18.57
C PHE A 405 20.39 15.62 -19.61
N LEU A 406 19.10 15.76 -19.93
CA LEU A 406 18.66 16.66 -21.00
C LEU A 406 18.46 18.09 -20.50
N TYR A 407 18.04 18.28 -19.24
CA TYR A 407 17.78 19.61 -18.70
C TYR A 407 18.31 19.87 -17.28
N PRO A 408 19.62 19.64 -17.04
CA PRO A 408 20.23 19.74 -15.71
C PRO A 408 20.13 21.13 -15.09
N ARG A 409 20.00 22.19 -15.90
CA ARG A 409 19.87 23.58 -15.41
C ARG A 409 18.58 23.79 -14.61
N ALA A 410 17.43 23.29 -15.08
CA ALA A 410 16.18 23.45 -14.33
C ALA A 410 16.17 22.60 -13.06
N VAL A 411 16.69 21.37 -13.12
CA VAL A 411 16.81 20.50 -11.95
C VAL A 411 17.76 21.10 -10.92
N ARG A 412 18.93 21.61 -11.34
CA ARG A 412 19.87 22.30 -10.45
C ARG A 412 19.23 23.53 -9.81
N SER A 413 18.60 24.38 -10.61
CA SER A 413 17.89 25.57 -10.12
C SER A 413 16.75 25.23 -9.16
N ALA A 414 16.04 24.11 -9.38
CA ALA A 414 15.03 23.59 -8.47
C ALA A 414 15.63 23.16 -7.13
N LEU A 415 16.68 22.35 -7.16
CA LEU A 415 17.39 21.87 -5.96
C LEU A 415 18.01 23.03 -5.16
N GLU A 416 18.50 24.07 -5.83
CA GLU A 416 19.04 25.28 -5.20
C GLU A 416 17.94 26.15 -4.58
N SER A 417 16.79 26.33 -5.23
CA SER A 417 15.67 27.09 -4.63
C SER A 417 15.00 26.40 -3.47
N GLN A 418 14.92 25.08 -3.52
CA GLN A 418 14.11 24.28 -2.62
C GLN A 418 15.02 23.27 -1.94
N PRO A 419 15.75 23.67 -0.88
CA PRO A 419 16.70 22.78 -0.22
C PRO A 419 16.08 21.52 0.40
N TRP A 420 14.76 21.49 0.62
CA TRP A 420 14.03 20.28 1.02
C TRP A 420 13.93 19.21 -0.07
N LEU A 421 14.04 19.59 -1.35
CA LEU A 421 13.84 18.69 -2.49
C LEU A 421 14.92 17.62 -2.54
N SER A 422 16.18 17.99 -2.29
CA SER A 422 17.31 17.05 -2.33
C SER A 422 17.19 15.93 -1.27
N PRO A 423 16.92 16.22 0.01
CA PRO A 423 16.59 15.20 0.99
C PRO A 423 15.35 14.36 0.66
N ALA A 424 14.30 14.98 0.14
CA ALA A 424 13.09 14.26 -0.23
C ALA A 424 13.36 13.23 -1.33
N LEU A 425 14.07 13.62 -2.40
CA LEU A 425 14.43 12.72 -3.50
C LEU A 425 15.38 11.61 -3.03
N ALA A 426 16.32 11.92 -2.14
CA ALA A 426 17.21 10.91 -1.57
C ALA A 426 16.45 9.88 -0.72
N GLY A 427 15.51 10.33 0.11
CA GLY A 427 14.64 9.46 0.91
C GLY A 427 13.72 8.60 0.04
N ILE A 428 13.07 9.19 -0.96
CA ILE A 428 12.21 8.47 -1.91
C ILE A 428 13.01 7.43 -2.71
N GLY A 429 14.21 7.80 -3.18
CA GLY A 429 15.09 6.88 -3.90
C GLY A 429 15.51 5.69 -3.04
N ALA A 430 15.97 5.93 -1.81
CA ALA A 430 16.35 4.87 -0.89
C ALA A 430 15.16 4.00 -0.47
N GLY A 431 14.01 4.63 -0.18
CA GLY A 431 12.77 3.95 0.19
C GLY A 431 12.20 3.08 -0.93
N SER A 432 12.21 3.58 -2.17
CA SER A 432 11.77 2.81 -3.34
C SER A 432 12.70 1.64 -3.64
N ALA A 433 14.02 1.82 -3.55
CA ALA A 433 14.99 0.73 -3.67
C ALA A 433 14.79 -0.34 -2.59
N ALA A 434 14.62 0.08 -1.34
CA ALA A 434 14.31 -0.83 -0.25
C ALA A 434 12.97 -1.55 -0.46
N ALA A 435 11.94 -0.83 -0.92
CA ALA A 435 10.62 -1.41 -1.19
C ALA A 435 10.66 -2.46 -2.30
N PHE A 436 11.45 -2.22 -3.35
CA PHE A 436 11.70 -3.18 -4.43
C PHE A 436 12.33 -4.47 -3.91
N ILE A 437 13.31 -4.38 -3.02
CA ILE A 437 14.08 -5.52 -2.52
C ILE A 437 13.31 -6.32 -1.45
N LEU A 438 12.67 -5.62 -0.51
CA LEU A 438 12.14 -6.23 0.73
C LEU A 438 10.72 -6.80 0.58
N ASN A 439 9.97 -6.42 -0.46
CA ASN A 439 8.57 -6.80 -0.64
C ASN A 439 8.37 -7.81 -1.78
N ASP A 440 7.36 -8.68 -1.62
CA ASP A 440 7.01 -9.74 -2.58
C ASP A 440 6.52 -9.17 -3.92
N SER A 441 5.89 -7.98 -3.88
CA SER A 441 5.49 -7.19 -5.05
C SER A 441 6.15 -5.81 -4.99
N GLY A 442 7.45 -5.79 -4.75
CA GLY A 442 8.24 -4.58 -4.51
C GLY A 442 8.26 -3.61 -5.70
N VAL A 443 8.11 -4.12 -6.93
CA VAL A 443 7.95 -3.30 -8.15
C VAL A 443 6.83 -2.28 -7.99
N LEU A 444 5.69 -2.69 -7.43
CA LEU A 444 4.50 -1.85 -7.29
C LEU A 444 4.78 -0.67 -6.37
N SER A 445 5.29 -0.96 -5.18
CA SER A 445 5.65 0.05 -4.18
C SER A 445 6.73 0.98 -4.69
N ALA A 446 7.76 0.43 -5.34
CA ALA A 446 8.87 1.21 -5.88
C ALA A 446 8.41 2.15 -6.99
N SER A 447 7.62 1.65 -7.96
CA SER A 447 7.11 2.45 -9.07
C SER A 447 6.22 3.61 -8.61
N LEU A 448 5.32 3.37 -7.65
CA LEU A 448 4.48 4.44 -7.09
C LEU A 448 5.29 5.47 -6.30
N ALA A 449 6.23 5.01 -5.47
CA ALA A 449 7.11 5.90 -4.72
C ALA A 449 7.93 6.78 -5.68
N LEU A 450 8.54 6.18 -6.71
CA LEU A 450 9.29 6.87 -7.75
C LEU A 450 8.42 7.83 -8.55
N ALA A 451 7.20 7.44 -8.93
CA ALA A 451 6.28 8.30 -9.67
C ALA A 451 5.95 9.59 -8.90
N ILE A 452 5.68 9.49 -7.59
CA ILE A 452 5.45 10.66 -6.74
C ILE A 452 6.72 11.51 -6.62
N GLY A 453 7.90 10.89 -6.49
CA GLY A 453 9.18 11.59 -6.47
C GLY A 453 9.48 12.34 -7.78
N ALA A 454 9.24 11.67 -8.91
CA ALA A 454 9.40 12.22 -10.26
C ALA A 454 8.46 13.40 -10.49
N ALA A 455 7.18 13.25 -10.13
CA ALA A 455 6.19 14.32 -10.22
C ALA A 455 6.55 15.52 -9.33
N THR A 456 7.07 15.27 -8.13
CA THR A 456 7.57 16.32 -7.22
C THR A 456 8.71 17.10 -7.85
N LEU A 457 9.71 16.41 -8.41
CA LEU A 457 10.83 17.05 -9.11
C LEU A 457 10.34 17.86 -10.32
N ALA A 458 9.50 17.25 -11.16
CA ALA A 458 8.99 17.90 -12.36
C ALA A 458 8.16 19.14 -12.05
N TYR A 459 7.28 19.09 -11.05
CA TYR A 459 6.51 20.25 -10.61
C TYR A 459 7.41 21.44 -10.24
N VAL A 460 8.44 21.20 -9.43
CA VAL A 460 9.34 22.27 -8.96
C VAL A 460 10.18 22.81 -10.12
N ALA A 461 10.75 21.92 -10.95
CA ALA A 461 11.59 22.32 -12.08
C ALA A 461 10.82 23.09 -13.16
N LEU A 462 9.60 22.67 -13.52
CA LEU A 462 8.72 23.40 -14.45
C LEU A 462 8.33 24.77 -13.89
N GLY A 463 8.09 24.87 -12.57
CA GLY A 463 7.82 26.15 -11.91
C GLY A 463 8.97 27.16 -12.07
N ARG A 464 10.23 26.68 -12.06
CA ARG A 464 11.41 27.53 -12.24
C ARG A 464 11.60 27.97 -13.68
N GLN A 465 11.27 27.12 -14.66
CA GLN A 465 11.27 27.49 -16.07
C GLN A 465 10.32 28.68 -16.34
N LEU A 466 9.12 28.70 -15.74
CA LEU A 466 8.19 29.82 -15.84
C LEU A 466 8.77 31.12 -15.31
N SER A 467 9.41 31.09 -14.13
CA SER A 467 10.03 32.28 -13.54
C SER A 467 11.23 32.78 -14.35
N GLY A 468 12.02 31.87 -14.94
CA GLY A 468 13.16 32.21 -15.79
C GLY A 468 12.75 32.81 -17.14
N ALA A 469 11.65 32.34 -17.73
CA ALA A 469 11.09 32.91 -18.96
C ALA A 469 10.48 34.31 -18.75
N ALA A 470 9.92 34.58 -17.56
CA ALA A 470 9.36 35.88 -17.22
C ALA A 470 10.42 36.98 -17.07
N ARG A 471 11.59 36.66 -16.47
CA ARG A 471 12.69 37.63 -16.30
C ARG A 471 13.26 38.09 -17.65
N ARG A 472 13.46 37.15 -18.59
CA ARG A 472 13.96 37.45 -19.95
C ARG A 472 13.02 38.19 -20.90
N ARG A 473 11.75 38.37 -20.53
CA ARG A 473 10.82 39.24 -21.27
C ARG A 473 10.74 40.65 -20.67
N ALA A 474 11.26 40.82 -19.46
CA ALA A 474 11.32 42.10 -18.76
C ALA A 474 12.67 42.80 -18.96
N ASP A 475 13.73 42.02 -19.16
CA ASP A 475 15.00 42.42 -19.79
C ASP A 475 14.86 42.47 -21.31
#